data_AF-A0A8D0EVF1-F1
#
_entry.id   AF-A0A8D0EVF1-F1
#
_cell.length_a   1.000
_cell.length_b   1.000
_cell.length_c   1.000
_cell.angle_alpha   90.00
_cell.angle_beta   90.00
_cell.angle_gamma   90.00
#
_symmetry.space_group_name_H-M   'P 1'
#
loop_
_entity.id
_entity.type
_entity.pdbx_description
1 polymer ?
#
loop_
_entity_poly.entity_id
_entity_poly.type
_entity_poly.pdbx_seq_one_letter_code
_entity_poly.pdbx_strand_id
1 'polypeptide(L)'
;LPTGLDDCYEKASSKYRGRVNQAANGKTCLHWNSHILLDYPINAFMEDAVSYGIGEHNFCRNPDEDEKPWCYIVKNHKVEWDFCDVSPCSGTGKELEVWQHVGGPEQQVTPCYLTPPV
;
A
#
# COMPACT_ATOMS: atom_id res chain seq x y z
N LEU A 1 -5.99 -0.70 -14.59
CA LEU A 1 -7.17 -0.10 -13.93
C LEU A 1 -6.70 0.43 -12.59
N PRO A 2 -6.89 1.71 -12.25
CA PRO A 2 -6.48 2.20 -10.95
C PRO A 2 -7.32 1.46 -9.91
N THR A 3 -6.66 0.67 -9.08
CA THR A 3 -7.19 0.18 -7.81
C THR A 3 -7.77 1.38 -7.07
N GLY A 4 -9.00 1.24 -6.57
CA GLY A 4 -9.83 2.36 -6.10
C GLY A 4 -9.11 3.29 -5.12
N LEU A 5 -9.58 4.53 -5.03
CA LEU A 5 -9.06 5.63 -4.20
C LEU A 5 -8.77 5.29 -2.72
N ASP A 6 -9.18 4.12 -2.24
CA ASP A 6 -9.08 3.68 -0.84
C ASP A 6 -8.03 2.56 -0.61
N ASP A 7 -7.18 2.23 -1.59
CA ASP A 7 -6.12 1.22 -1.41
C ASP A 7 -4.88 1.80 -0.71
N CYS A 8 -5.04 2.15 0.56
CA CYS A 8 -4.05 2.81 1.41
C CYS A 8 -3.86 2.03 2.73
N TYR A 9 -2.76 2.30 3.45
CA TYR A 9 -2.52 1.70 4.77
C TYR A 9 -2.65 2.72 5.91
N GLU A 10 -3.27 2.33 7.01
CA GLU A 10 -3.30 3.14 8.25
C GLU A 10 -1.97 3.06 9.00
N LYS A 11 -1.78 3.90 10.03
CA LYS A 11 -0.55 3.92 10.86
C LYS A 11 -0.11 2.53 11.33
N ALA A 12 -1.06 1.64 11.65
CA ALA A 12 -0.79 0.21 11.85
C ALA A 12 -0.99 -0.55 10.53
N SER A 13 0.07 -0.65 9.73
CA SER A 13 -0.01 -1.26 8.39
C SER A 13 -0.24 -2.78 8.40
N SER A 14 -0.12 -3.46 9.55
CA SER A 14 -0.41 -4.90 9.69
C SER A 14 -1.86 -5.28 9.40
N LYS A 15 -2.78 -4.31 9.46
CA LYS A 15 -4.20 -4.48 9.11
C LYS A 15 -4.50 -4.22 7.64
N TYR A 16 -3.51 -3.81 6.84
CA TYR A 16 -3.71 -3.58 5.42
C TYR A 16 -4.18 -4.86 4.70
N ARG A 17 -5.34 -4.78 4.04
CA ARG A 17 -5.94 -5.88 3.24
C ARG A 17 -6.23 -5.46 1.80
N GLY A 18 -5.51 -4.44 1.36
CA GLY A 18 -5.52 -3.93 0.00
C GLY A 18 -5.05 -4.90 -1.07
N ARG A 19 -5.08 -4.45 -2.32
CA ARG A 19 -4.80 -5.25 -3.52
C ARG A 19 -3.56 -4.79 -4.31
N VAL A 20 -2.85 -3.77 -3.84
CA VAL A 20 -1.52 -3.44 -4.39
C VAL A 20 -0.61 -4.67 -4.34
N ASN A 21 0.07 -4.94 -5.45
CA ASN A 21 1.01 -6.04 -5.64
C ASN A 21 2.29 -5.60 -6.36
N GLN A 22 2.67 -4.33 -6.19
CA GLN A 22 3.87 -3.75 -6.76
C GLN A 22 4.76 -3.20 -5.64
N ALA A 23 6.05 -3.54 -5.72
CA ALA A 23 7.11 -2.96 -4.91
C ALA A 23 7.39 -1.51 -5.31
N ALA A 24 7.95 -0.70 -4.42
CA ALA A 24 8.31 0.70 -4.66
C ALA A 24 9.31 0.87 -5.82
N ASN A 25 10.12 -0.15 -6.09
CA ASN A 25 11.02 -0.20 -7.25
C ASN A 25 10.32 -0.61 -8.58
N GLY A 26 8.99 -0.75 -8.58
CA GLY A 26 8.17 -1.11 -9.74
C GLY A 26 8.06 -2.62 -10.02
N LYS A 27 8.78 -3.49 -9.29
CA LYS A 27 8.70 -4.94 -9.49
C LYS A 27 7.39 -5.51 -8.97
N THR A 28 6.86 -6.49 -9.70
CA THR A 28 5.69 -7.25 -9.26
C THR A 28 6.02 -8.16 -8.09
N CYS A 29 5.15 -8.16 -7.08
CA CYS A 29 5.23 -9.06 -5.95
C CYS A 29 5.07 -10.52 -6.35
N LEU A 30 5.85 -11.38 -5.70
CA LEU A 30 5.65 -12.82 -5.71
C LEU A 30 4.40 -13.20 -4.94
N HIS A 31 3.76 -14.28 -5.38
CA HIS A 31 2.67 -14.90 -4.65
C HIS A 31 3.19 -15.49 -3.34
N TRP A 32 2.49 -15.25 -2.23
CA TRP A 32 2.89 -15.76 -0.92
C TRP A 32 2.84 -17.29 -0.84
N ASN A 33 2.04 -17.95 -1.68
CA ASN A 33 1.99 -19.41 -1.82
C ASN A 33 2.98 -19.95 -2.88
N SER A 34 3.92 -19.15 -3.37
CA SER A 34 4.95 -19.62 -4.31
C SER A 34 5.92 -20.57 -3.62
N HIS A 35 6.20 -21.72 -4.24
CA HIS A 35 7.14 -22.71 -3.69
C HIS A 35 8.57 -22.19 -3.53
N ILE A 36 8.96 -21.14 -4.26
CA ILE A 36 10.28 -20.52 -4.10
C ILE A 36 10.44 -19.81 -2.75
N LEU A 37 9.34 -19.60 -2.02
CA LEU A 37 9.32 -19.00 -0.69
C LEU A 37 9.36 -20.02 0.45
N LEU A 38 9.44 -21.34 0.16
CA LEU A 38 9.47 -22.38 1.18
C LEU A 38 10.67 -22.23 2.15
N ASP A 39 11.79 -21.68 1.68
CA ASP A 39 12.98 -21.42 2.49
C ASP A 39 12.96 -20.03 3.18
N TYR A 40 11.88 -19.26 3.02
CA TYR A 40 11.71 -17.93 3.60
C TYR A 40 10.73 -17.97 4.78
N PRO A 41 10.95 -17.18 5.85
CA PRO A 41 10.21 -17.34 7.11
C PRO A 41 8.72 -16.96 7.04
N ILE A 42 8.35 -16.11 6.07
CA ILE A 42 7.01 -15.52 5.97
C ILE A 42 6.43 -15.92 4.63
N ASN A 43 5.49 -16.85 4.61
CA ASN A 43 4.86 -17.33 3.38
C ASN A 43 3.49 -17.96 3.70
N ALA A 44 2.76 -18.41 2.70
CA ALA A 44 1.41 -18.97 2.91
C ALA A 44 1.39 -20.35 3.62
N PHE A 45 2.55 -20.96 3.89
CA PHE A 45 2.69 -22.27 4.53
C PHE A 45 2.97 -22.19 6.04
N MET A 46 3.12 -20.99 6.62
CA MET A 46 3.21 -20.82 8.08
C MET A 46 1.84 -21.04 8.75
N GLU A 47 1.83 -21.51 10.00
CA GLU A 47 0.61 -21.88 10.75
C GLU A 47 -0.43 -20.74 10.80
N ASP A 48 0.02 -19.51 11.04
CA ASP A 48 -0.84 -18.34 11.22
C ASP A 48 -0.97 -17.44 9.98
N ALA A 49 -0.60 -17.92 8.78
CA ALA A 49 -0.55 -17.12 7.55
C ALA A 49 -1.84 -16.31 7.32
N VAL A 50 -3.00 -16.95 7.50
CA VAL A 50 -4.31 -16.34 7.29
C VAL A 50 -4.56 -15.15 8.22
N SER A 51 -4.07 -15.20 9.46
CA SER A 51 -4.23 -14.10 10.43
C SER A 51 -3.50 -12.82 9.97
N TYR A 52 -2.37 -12.99 9.28
CA TYR A 52 -1.58 -11.92 8.66
C TYR A 52 -2.12 -11.49 7.28
N GLY A 53 -3.21 -12.11 6.82
CA GLY A 53 -3.76 -11.87 5.48
C GLY A 53 -2.86 -12.40 4.37
N ILE A 54 -2.04 -13.41 4.65
CA ILE A 54 -1.19 -14.12 3.69
C ILE A 54 -1.96 -15.35 3.18
N GLY A 55 -1.90 -15.61 1.87
CA GLY A 55 -2.60 -16.71 1.24
C GLY A 55 -2.29 -16.84 -0.25
N GLU A 56 -3.24 -17.34 -1.05
CA GLU A 56 -3.07 -17.58 -2.49
C GLU A 56 -3.19 -16.30 -3.34
N HIS A 57 -2.37 -15.30 -3.02
CA HIS A 57 -2.29 -14.02 -3.73
C HIS A 57 -0.90 -13.41 -3.63
N ASN A 58 -0.65 -12.33 -4.37
CA ASN A 58 0.59 -11.55 -4.31
C ASN A 58 0.41 -10.12 -3.78
N PHE A 59 -0.69 -9.86 -3.07
CA PHE A 59 -0.92 -8.55 -2.47
C PHE A 59 0.03 -8.27 -1.31
N CYS A 60 0.47 -7.02 -1.19
CA CYS A 60 1.36 -6.55 -0.13
C CYS A 60 0.74 -6.75 1.26
N ARG A 61 1.56 -7.15 2.23
CA ARG A 61 1.17 -7.36 3.62
C ARG A 61 2.26 -6.86 4.55
N ASN A 62 1.92 -6.69 5.82
CA ASN A 62 2.89 -6.41 6.87
C ASN A 62 2.68 -7.38 8.06
N PRO A 63 3.16 -8.62 7.93
CA PRO A 63 3.01 -9.66 8.95
C PRO A 63 3.92 -9.46 10.18
N ASP A 64 5.00 -8.71 10.04
CA ASP A 64 6.10 -8.56 11.00
C ASP A 64 6.18 -7.15 11.62
N GLU A 65 5.13 -6.35 11.44
CA GLU A 65 4.99 -5.00 12.01
C GLU A 65 6.10 -4.01 11.56
N ASP A 66 6.62 -4.19 10.34
CA ASP A 66 7.54 -3.25 9.69
C ASP A 66 6.86 -1.91 9.37
N GLU A 67 7.58 -0.94 8.81
CA GLU A 67 7.13 0.43 8.58
C GLU A 67 5.87 0.50 7.69
N LYS A 68 5.81 -0.33 6.64
CA LYS A 68 4.70 -0.35 5.67
C LYS A 68 4.56 -1.71 4.99
N PRO A 69 3.47 -1.97 4.25
CA PRO A 69 3.29 -3.23 3.56
C PRO A 69 4.44 -3.51 2.60
N TRP A 70 4.87 -4.76 2.56
CA TRP A 70 5.96 -5.25 1.72
C TRP A 70 5.57 -6.57 1.04
N CYS A 71 6.43 -7.03 0.14
CA CYS A 71 6.30 -8.33 -0.50
C CYS A 71 7.67 -8.86 -0.96
N TYR A 72 7.73 -10.16 -1.28
CA TYR A 72 8.89 -10.72 -1.97
C TYR A 72 8.88 -10.36 -3.46
N ILE A 73 10.06 -10.18 -4.04
CA ILE A 73 10.29 -9.88 -5.44
C ILE A 73 11.47 -10.71 -5.98
N VAL A 74 11.58 -10.81 -7.31
CA VAL A 74 12.77 -11.36 -7.96
C VAL A 74 13.65 -10.25 -8.50
N LYS A 75 14.90 -10.20 -8.05
CA LYS A 75 15.93 -9.28 -8.53
C LYS A 75 17.20 -10.07 -8.80
N ASN A 76 17.77 -9.92 -10.01
CA ASN A 76 19.00 -10.60 -10.41
C ASN A 76 19.00 -12.12 -10.12
N HIS A 77 17.88 -12.79 -10.45
CA HIS A 77 17.66 -14.22 -10.21
C HIS A 77 17.68 -14.66 -8.74
N LYS A 78 17.52 -13.73 -7.80
CA LYS A 78 17.39 -14.01 -6.36
C LYS A 78 16.07 -13.48 -5.84
N VAL A 79 15.53 -14.17 -4.84
CA VAL A 79 14.39 -13.68 -4.08
C VAL A 79 14.91 -12.68 -3.05
N GLU A 80 14.37 -11.47 -3.12
CA GLU A 80 14.55 -10.38 -2.17
C GLU A 80 13.17 -9.95 -1.67
N TRP A 81 13.11 -9.06 -0.70
CA TRP A 81 11.88 -8.35 -0.35
C TRP A 81 12.05 -6.87 -0.65
N ASP A 82 10.95 -6.19 -0.92
CA ASP A 82 10.92 -4.74 -0.98
C ASP A 82 9.58 -4.24 -0.47
N PHE A 83 9.63 -3.04 0.03
CA PHE A 83 8.49 -2.26 0.42
C PHE A 83 7.57 -2.01 -0.77
N CYS A 84 6.26 -2.00 -0.53
CA CYS A 84 5.29 -1.77 -1.59
C CYS A 84 5.03 -0.29 -1.89
N ASP A 85 4.54 -0.06 -3.09
CA ASP A 85 4.01 1.24 -3.55
C ASP A 85 2.57 1.43 -3.04
N VAL A 86 2.39 1.33 -1.73
CA VAL A 86 1.13 1.64 -1.05
C VAL A 86 1.34 2.98 -0.35
N SER A 87 0.40 3.90 -0.52
CA SER A 87 0.42 5.17 0.19
C SER A 87 -0.24 5.04 1.57
N PRO A 88 0.21 5.78 2.59
CA PRO A 88 -0.53 5.89 3.82
C PRO A 88 -1.90 6.52 3.54
N CYS A 89 -2.92 6.08 4.27
CA CYS A 89 -4.23 6.70 4.17
C CYS A 89 -4.09 8.17 4.58
N SER A 90 -4.58 9.07 3.73
CA SER A 90 -4.72 10.47 4.10
C SER A 90 -5.77 10.52 5.20
N GLY A 91 -5.33 10.50 6.47
CA GLY A 91 -6.14 11.06 7.54
C GLY A 91 -6.49 12.48 7.08
N THR A 92 -7.77 12.75 6.87
CA THR A 92 -8.29 14.00 6.30
C THR A 92 -7.37 15.20 6.55
N GLY A 93 -6.69 15.67 5.49
CA GLY A 93 -5.87 16.89 5.51
C GLY A 93 -4.36 16.65 5.52
N LYS A 94 -3.78 16.49 4.32
CA LYS A 94 -2.85 17.46 3.72
C LYS A 94 -2.63 17.02 2.27
N GLU A 95 -3.44 17.60 1.40
CA GLU A 95 -3.13 17.77 -0.01
C GLU A 95 -1.67 18.20 -0.16
N LEU A 96 -0.98 17.60 -1.12
CA LEU A 96 0.43 17.83 -1.43
C LEU A 96 0.84 19.29 -1.23
N GLU A 97 1.59 19.58 -0.16
CA GLU A 97 2.36 20.82 -0.07
C GLU A 97 3.54 20.74 -1.05
N VAL A 98 3.27 20.95 -2.35
CA VAL A 98 4.27 21.36 -3.33
C VAL A 98 4.34 22.89 -3.30
N TRP A 99 5.07 23.44 -2.34
CA TRP A 99 5.43 24.86 -2.38
C TRP A 99 6.59 25.07 -3.35
N GLN A 100 6.29 25.31 -4.63
CA GLN A 100 7.19 26.04 -5.52
C GLN A 100 6.70 27.49 -5.62
N HIS A 101 7.55 28.42 -5.16
CA HIS A 101 7.30 29.86 -5.05
C HIS A 101 6.76 30.51 -6.34
N VAL A 102 5.74 31.38 -6.27
CA VAL A 102 5.82 32.87 -6.29
C VAL A 102 4.43 33.54 -6.39
N GLY A 103 4.07 34.39 -5.43
CA GLY A 103 3.22 35.59 -5.61
C GLY A 103 1.67 35.48 -5.64
N GLY A 104 1.01 36.16 -4.68
CA GLY A 104 -0.30 36.82 -4.87
C GLY A 104 -1.52 36.21 -4.15
N PRO A 105 -2.59 37.00 -3.91
CA PRO A 105 -3.18 37.15 -2.58
C PRO A 105 -4.32 36.18 -2.23
N GLU A 106 -4.39 35.90 -0.94
CA GLU A 106 -5.49 35.34 -0.14
C GLU A 106 -6.88 35.45 -0.79
N GLN A 107 -7.42 34.30 -1.19
CA GLN A 107 -8.84 34.17 -1.52
C GLN A 107 -9.43 33.03 -0.67
N GLN A 108 -10.26 33.42 0.28
CA GLN A 108 -11.10 32.54 1.09
C GLN A 108 -11.98 31.68 0.17
N VAL A 109 -11.72 30.38 0.13
CA VAL A 109 -12.56 29.42 -0.60
C VAL A 109 -13.83 29.18 0.22
N THR A 110 -14.96 29.69 -0.27
CA THR A 110 -16.29 29.45 0.33
C THR A 110 -16.85 28.14 -0.24
N PRO A 111 -17.33 27.18 0.57
CA PRO A 111 -17.80 25.91 0.04
C PRO A 111 -19.17 26.06 -0.63
N CYS A 112 -19.27 25.57 -1.88
CA CYS A 112 -20.50 25.49 -2.65
C CYS A 112 -21.42 24.38 -2.12
N TYR A 113 -22.31 24.70 -1.17
CA TYR A 113 -23.51 23.89 -0.94
C TYR A 113 -24.64 24.42 -1.80
N LEU A 114 -24.74 23.90 -3.02
CA LEU A 114 -25.92 24.08 -3.87
C LEU A 114 -27.05 23.18 -3.34
N THR A 115 -28.18 23.81 -3.03
CA THR A 115 -29.45 23.20 -2.66
C THR A 115 -30.02 22.33 -3.80
N PRO A 116 -30.61 21.16 -3.52
CA PRO A 116 -31.34 20.38 -4.53
C PRO A 116 -32.70 21.01 -4.88
N PRO A 117 -33.21 20.82 -6.11
CA PRO A 117 -34.47 21.44 -6.56
C PRO A 117 -35.70 20.60 -6.17
N VAL A 118 -36.70 21.24 -5.53
CA VAL A 118 -38.14 21.17 -5.86
C VAL A 118 -38.80 22.48 -5.42
#